data_AF-A0A5C9DB41-F1
#
_entry.id   AF-A0A5C9DB41-F1
#
_cell.length_a   1.000
_cell.length_b   1.000
_cell.length_c   1.000
_cell.angle_alpha   90.00
_cell.angle_beta   90.00
_cell.angle_gamma   90.00
#
_symmetry.space_group_name_H-M   'P 1'
#
loop_
_entity.id
_entity.type
_entity.pdbx_description
1 polymer ?
#
loop_
_entity_poly.entity_id
_entity_poly.type
_entity_poly.pdbx_seq_one_letter_code
_entity_poly.pdbx_strand_id
1 'polypeptide(L)'
;DDTVDSNVYFFWKAYVPLMRHIISGSLAKKESKTLQKAVTEDLKINVRAFGKGFQKRDKDGIWRDFFVRGVNMGLAEPGKFFTEFPQSVNTYLRWLKGISDMNANTVRIYTLPPPEFYKALYVHNTENPDKALYLLQEIWPEEHPPNGDYLALEYRESFLKEIDYGIDAVYGRANVPERRFRAWGIYTADVSPWLLGWLVGRELESEEVLATDARNKGATYKGKFVSAADGASPTEVWLAESLDEVAYIEAERYGALHPVAIVSWPTLDPLDHDSEWDPVTGKKNRWNDRAEVAIANFEITSRMTAGLFGAYHIYPNYPDLINNELGYDAYKDEHGMLRYGGYLREFMGTHGKFPALVAEFGMANGAGIAHFAPDGLHHGGIDEKTAGFQILRMMEAIKREGYMGGVVFEWMDEWAKKTWTTENLMIPYDRHVLWHNVVDPEQNYGLLANEVVTPQAPDVTYQGKDLIESLSLVADGSYLNVNIVLSREIDFSREEILIGLDTLGRDLGQMRWPSRSSGHSNLQYSELKIFYRKAVGRNFRTDQSPGQRQGDNQGRADYT
;
A
#
# COMPACT_ATOMS: atom_id res chain seq x y z
N ASP A 1 -45.27 -14.42 -25.41
CA ASP A 1 -45.40 -14.80 -23.99
C ASP A 1 -44.85 -13.60 -23.24
N ASP A 2 -45.74 -12.64 -23.02
CA ASP A 2 -45.41 -11.22 -22.80
C ASP A 2 -45.37 -10.90 -21.31
N THR A 3 -44.63 -11.70 -20.54
CA THR A 3 -44.67 -11.61 -19.06
C THR A 3 -43.37 -11.17 -18.40
N VAL A 4 -42.48 -10.45 -19.10
CA VAL A 4 -41.20 -9.96 -18.49
C VAL A 4 -40.96 -8.46 -18.65
N ASP A 5 -41.98 -7.64 -18.98
CA ASP A 5 -41.79 -6.20 -19.22
C ASP A 5 -42.49 -5.26 -18.22
N SER A 6 -42.80 -5.74 -17.02
CA SER A 6 -43.48 -4.93 -16.00
C SER A 6 -42.66 -4.82 -14.70
N ASN A 7 -41.64 -3.96 -14.73
CA ASN A 7 -40.95 -3.43 -13.54
C ASN A 7 -41.90 -2.73 -12.54
N VAL A 8 -43.16 -2.52 -12.92
CA VAL A 8 -44.25 -1.99 -12.09
C VAL A 8 -44.43 -2.83 -10.81
N TYR A 9 -44.30 -4.16 -10.90
CA TYR A 9 -44.52 -5.00 -9.72
C TYR A 9 -43.41 -4.83 -8.68
N PHE A 10 -42.14 -4.89 -9.10
CA PHE A 10 -41.00 -4.61 -8.23
C PHE A 10 -41.06 -3.18 -7.68
N PHE A 11 -41.35 -2.19 -8.53
CA PHE A 11 -41.44 -0.79 -8.12
C PHE A 11 -42.51 -0.57 -7.04
N TRP A 12 -43.74 -1.06 -7.24
CA TRP A 12 -44.83 -0.80 -6.30
C TRP A 12 -44.91 -1.75 -5.11
N LYS A 13 -44.40 -2.98 -5.23
CA LYS A 13 -44.51 -4.00 -4.17
C LYS A 13 -43.24 -4.17 -3.36
N ALA A 14 -42.07 -3.85 -3.90
CA ALA A 14 -40.80 -3.93 -3.17
C ALA A 14 -40.19 -2.55 -2.93
N TYR A 15 -39.92 -1.78 -3.99
CA TYR A 15 -39.18 -0.52 -3.89
C TYR A 15 -39.94 0.58 -3.12
N VAL A 16 -41.20 0.88 -3.48
CA VAL A 16 -42.01 1.92 -2.81
C VAL A 16 -42.26 1.59 -1.33
N PRO A 17 -42.62 0.36 -0.93
CA PRO A 17 -42.74 0.00 0.49
C PRO A 17 -41.40 0.10 1.24
N LEU A 18 -40.30 -0.34 0.64
CA LEU A 18 -38.95 -0.21 1.22
C LEU A 18 -38.58 1.28 1.44
N MET A 19 -38.76 2.12 0.41
CA MET A 19 -38.49 3.55 0.51
C MET A 19 -39.40 4.26 1.51
N ARG A 20 -40.69 3.89 1.60
CA ARG A 20 -41.59 4.41 2.64
C ARG A 20 -41.13 3.99 4.03
N HIS A 21 -40.68 2.75 4.21
CA HIS A 21 -40.14 2.28 5.48
C HIS A 21 -38.88 3.08 5.87
N ILE A 22 -37.93 3.24 4.94
CA ILE A 22 -36.69 4.01 5.15
C ILE A 22 -37.00 5.49 5.48
N ILE A 23 -37.91 6.13 4.74
CA ILE A 23 -38.29 7.54 4.96
C ILE A 23 -39.06 7.69 6.28
N SER A 24 -39.96 6.78 6.62
CA SER A 24 -40.67 6.83 7.90
C SER A 24 -39.73 6.60 9.10
N GLY A 25 -38.76 5.70 8.97
CA GLY A 25 -37.71 5.48 9.97
C GLY A 25 -36.73 6.65 10.08
N SER A 26 -36.46 7.37 8.98
CA SER A 26 -35.61 8.57 9.00
C SER A 26 -36.33 9.78 9.58
N LEU A 27 -37.63 9.95 9.32
CA LEU A 27 -38.45 11.02 9.90
C LEU A 27 -38.67 10.81 11.41
N ALA A 28 -38.90 9.57 11.86
CA ALA A 28 -38.97 9.24 13.29
C ALA A 28 -37.62 9.51 14.01
N LYS A 29 -36.48 9.25 13.34
CA LYS A 29 -35.14 9.63 13.85
C LYS A 29 -34.89 11.14 13.81
N LYS A 30 -35.54 11.89 12.90
CA LYS A 30 -35.40 13.35 12.77
C LYS A 30 -36.20 14.08 13.85
N GLU A 31 -37.40 13.62 14.19
CA GLU A 31 -38.19 14.18 15.30
C GLU A 31 -37.53 13.94 16.66
N SER A 32 -36.81 12.82 16.84
CA SER A 32 -36.01 12.58 18.05
C SER A 32 -34.72 13.41 18.15
N LYS A 33 -34.25 14.02 17.05
CA LYS A 33 -32.98 14.79 17.02
C LYS A 33 -33.16 16.31 17.08
N THR A 34 -34.38 16.82 17.11
CA THR A 34 -34.63 18.28 17.01
C THR A 34 -34.93 18.96 18.35
N LEU A 35 -34.59 18.34 19.48
CA LEU A 35 -34.63 18.99 20.78
C LEU A 35 -33.39 18.62 21.61
N GLN A 36 -32.70 19.67 22.08
CA GLN A 36 -31.54 19.70 22.99
C GLN A 36 -30.16 19.47 22.32
N LYS A 37 -29.14 20.31 22.52
CA LYS A 37 -28.98 21.54 23.33
C LYS A 37 -27.60 22.12 22.97
N ALA A 38 -27.45 23.44 22.96
CA ALA A 38 -26.14 24.04 23.18
C ALA A 38 -25.74 23.77 24.63
N VAL A 39 -24.79 22.86 24.84
CA VAL A 39 -24.13 22.61 26.13
C VAL A 39 -22.66 22.41 25.83
N THR A 40 -21.83 23.07 26.61
CA THR A 40 -20.43 22.74 26.84
C THR A 40 -20.30 21.26 27.24
N GLU A 41 -20.17 20.35 26.28
CA GLU A 41 -20.08 18.89 26.52
C GLU A 41 -18.67 18.37 26.18
N ASP A 42 -18.16 17.48 27.03
CA ASP A 42 -16.91 16.76 26.81
C ASP A 42 -16.93 16.07 25.44
N LEU A 43 -15.84 16.21 24.68
CA LEU A 43 -15.71 15.60 23.35
C LEU A 43 -15.92 14.08 23.42
N LYS A 44 -16.64 13.52 22.45
CA LYS A 44 -16.84 12.08 22.34
C LYS A 44 -15.55 11.40 21.86
N ILE A 45 -15.00 10.52 22.68
CA ILE A 45 -13.77 9.77 22.39
C ILE A 45 -14.05 8.28 22.55
N ASN A 46 -13.89 7.52 21.45
CA ASN A 46 -14.02 6.06 21.45
C ASN A 46 -12.69 5.35 21.22
N VAL A 47 -11.69 6.07 20.68
CA VAL A 47 -10.33 5.60 20.44
C VAL A 47 -9.37 6.65 20.97
N ARG A 48 -8.27 6.21 21.59
CA ARG A 48 -7.17 7.10 21.99
C ARG A 48 -5.82 6.44 21.72
N ALA A 49 -4.77 7.23 21.51
CA ALA A 49 -3.39 6.78 21.37
C ALA A 49 -2.52 7.44 22.46
N PHE A 50 -2.17 6.67 23.49
CA PHE A 50 -1.30 7.13 24.59
C PHE A 50 -0.40 6.01 25.07
N GLY A 51 0.76 6.36 25.62
CA GLY A 51 1.69 5.39 26.19
C GLY A 51 2.15 4.38 25.15
N LYS A 52 1.65 3.15 25.23
CA LYS A 52 2.11 2.01 24.41
C LYS A 52 1.33 1.78 23.11
N GLY A 53 0.28 2.56 22.83
CA GLY A 53 -0.47 2.42 21.56
C GLY A 53 -1.93 2.81 21.65
N PHE A 54 -2.75 2.20 20.77
CA PHE A 54 -4.18 2.45 20.73
C PHE A 54 -4.93 1.77 21.88
N GLN A 55 -5.96 2.47 22.36
CA GLN A 55 -6.99 1.90 23.20
C GLN A 55 -8.37 2.28 22.66
N LYS A 56 -9.29 1.32 22.65
CA LYS A 56 -10.68 1.50 22.23
C LYS A 56 -11.62 1.27 23.42
N ARG A 57 -12.70 2.06 23.51
CA ARG A 57 -13.80 1.76 24.43
C ARG A 57 -14.58 0.56 23.95
N ASP A 58 -14.72 -0.45 24.80
CA ASP A 58 -15.67 -1.53 24.57
C ASP A 58 -17.11 -1.06 24.86
N LYS A 59 -18.07 -1.97 24.65
CA LYS A 59 -19.51 -1.70 24.85
C LYS A 59 -19.88 -1.32 26.29
N ASP A 60 -19.03 -1.70 27.26
CA ASP A 60 -19.21 -1.43 28.69
C ASP A 60 -18.50 -0.13 29.11
N GLY A 61 -17.87 0.57 28.15
CA GLY A 61 -17.14 1.83 28.37
C GLY A 61 -15.70 1.65 28.87
N ILE A 62 -15.19 0.41 28.91
CA ILE A 62 -13.86 0.09 29.40
C ILE A 62 -12.85 0.25 28.27
N TRP A 63 -11.72 0.90 28.56
CA TRP A 63 -10.60 1.00 27.62
C TRP A 63 -9.88 -0.34 27.48
N ARG A 64 -9.74 -0.81 26.23
CA ARG A 64 -9.04 -2.03 25.85
C ARG A 64 -7.95 -1.71 24.86
N ASP A 65 -6.77 -2.29 25.07
CA ASP A 65 -5.66 -2.16 24.13
C ASP A 65 -6.06 -2.72 22.76
N PHE A 66 -5.65 -2.02 21.71
CA PHE A 66 -5.95 -2.37 20.33
C PHE A 66 -4.66 -2.43 19.54
N PHE A 67 -4.24 -3.65 19.18
CA PHE A 67 -3.08 -3.86 18.33
C PHE A 67 -3.52 -3.89 16.85
N VAL A 68 -2.92 -3.03 16.03
CA VAL A 68 -3.25 -2.92 14.60
C VAL A 68 -2.67 -4.11 13.83
N ARG A 69 -3.54 -4.78 13.08
CA ARG A 69 -3.23 -5.78 12.05
C ARG A 69 -3.89 -5.30 10.78
N GLY A 70 -3.24 -4.33 10.15
CA GLY A 70 -3.82 -3.57 9.05
C GLY A 70 -3.36 -4.04 7.68
N VAL A 71 -4.07 -3.57 6.65
CA VAL A 71 -3.68 -3.68 5.25
C VAL A 71 -3.85 -2.31 4.59
N ASN A 72 -2.84 -1.86 3.85
CA ASN A 72 -2.92 -0.67 3.02
C ASN A 72 -3.73 -0.96 1.75
N MET A 73 -4.50 0.01 1.29
CA MET A 73 -5.27 -0.16 0.06
C MET A 73 -4.91 0.92 -0.96
N GLY A 74 -4.08 0.54 -1.93
CA GLY A 74 -4.08 1.13 -3.26
C GLY A 74 -5.44 0.91 -3.93
N LEU A 75 -5.90 1.89 -4.71
CA LEU A 75 -7.24 1.84 -5.34
C LEU A 75 -7.17 1.69 -6.86
N ALA A 76 -5.97 1.63 -7.45
CA ALA A 76 -5.80 1.45 -8.89
C ALA A 76 -6.03 0.00 -9.30
N GLU A 77 -7.09 -0.28 -10.05
CA GLU A 77 -7.25 -1.58 -10.72
C GLU A 77 -6.22 -1.72 -11.87
N PRO A 78 -5.89 -2.96 -12.31
CA PRO A 78 -5.06 -3.18 -13.49
C PRO A 78 -5.50 -2.33 -14.69
N GLY A 79 -4.55 -1.69 -15.39
CA GLY A 79 -4.85 -0.79 -16.50
C GLY A 79 -5.21 0.65 -16.10
N LYS A 80 -5.19 1.00 -14.80
CA LYS A 80 -5.63 2.29 -14.27
C LYS A 80 -4.53 3.02 -13.51
N PHE A 81 -4.53 4.35 -13.58
CA PHE A 81 -3.71 5.18 -12.69
C PHE A 81 -4.31 5.27 -11.27
N PHE A 82 -3.50 5.65 -10.27
CA PHE A 82 -3.92 5.85 -8.87
C PHE A 82 -5.10 6.80 -8.66
N THR A 83 -5.39 7.64 -9.66
CA THR A 83 -6.47 8.64 -9.62
C THR A 83 -7.73 8.19 -10.39
N GLU A 84 -7.70 7.01 -11.02
CA GLU A 84 -8.82 6.40 -11.72
C GLU A 84 -9.53 5.37 -10.82
N PHE A 85 -10.22 5.88 -9.80
CA PHE A 85 -10.85 5.03 -8.78
C PHE A 85 -12.00 4.16 -9.31
N PRO A 86 -12.17 2.94 -8.78
CA PRO A 86 -13.36 2.13 -9.01
C PRO A 86 -14.63 2.87 -8.62
N GLN A 87 -15.61 2.90 -9.53
CA GLN A 87 -16.91 3.56 -9.30
C GLN A 87 -17.98 2.60 -8.79
N SER A 88 -17.57 1.41 -8.32
CA SER A 88 -18.47 0.33 -7.91
C SER A 88 -18.31 -0.01 -6.44
N VAL A 89 -19.39 0.16 -5.67
CA VAL A 89 -19.47 -0.28 -4.26
C VAL A 89 -19.14 -1.78 -4.13
N ASN A 90 -19.55 -2.59 -5.11
CA ASN A 90 -19.31 -4.04 -5.08
C ASN A 90 -17.82 -4.39 -5.22
N THR A 91 -17.02 -3.58 -5.92
CA THR A 91 -15.56 -3.78 -6.00
C THR A 91 -14.95 -3.66 -4.62
N TYR A 92 -15.23 -2.56 -3.91
CA TYR A 92 -14.76 -2.34 -2.55
C TYR A 92 -15.28 -3.38 -1.55
N LEU A 93 -16.56 -3.79 -1.65
CA LEU A 93 -17.11 -4.84 -0.78
C LEU A 93 -16.36 -6.17 -0.92
N ARG A 94 -15.98 -6.57 -2.14
CA ARG A 94 -15.18 -7.78 -2.35
C ARG A 94 -13.81 -7.67 -1.69
N TRP A 95 -13.13 -6.53 -1.85
CA TRP A 95 -11.83 -6.27 -1.25
C TRP A 95 -11.89 -6.27 0.27
N LEU A 96 -12.80 -5.49 0.86
CA LEU A 96 -13.00 -5.42 2.32
C LEU A 96 -13.34 -6.79 2.91
N LYS A 97 -14.19 -7.58 2.22
CA LYS A 97 -14.48 -8.95 2.63
C LYS A 97 -13.21 -9.80 2.66
N GLY A 98 -12.41 -9.78 1.59
CA GLY A 98 -11.14 -10.52 1.51
C GLY A 98 -10.18 -10.14 2.63
N ILE A 99 -10.00 -8.84 2.89
CA ILE A 99 -9.17 -8.30 3.97
C ILE A 99 -9.65 -8.81 5.34
N SER A 100 -10.95 -8.68 5.63
CA SER A 100 -11.54 -9.13 6.90
C SER A 100 -11.46 -10.65 7.11
N ASP A 101 -11.51 -11.43 6.02
CA ASP A 101 -11.47 -12.89 6.08
C ASP A 101 -10.08 -13.43 6.48
N MET A 102 -9.03 -12.65 6.23
CA MET A 102 -7.67 -12.92 6.75
C MET A 102 -7.49 -12.48 8.20
N ASN A 103 -8.54 -11.97 8.87
CA ASN A 103 -8.53 -11.42 10.22
C ASN A 103 -7.70 -10.14 10.40
N ALA A 104 -7.48 -9.39 9.32
CA ALA A 104 -7.10 -7.99 9.44
C ALA A 104 -8.22 -7.23 10.18
N ASN A 105 -7.84 -6.25 11.00
CA ASN A 105 -8.79 -5.45 11.77
C ASN A 105 -8.82 -3.98 11.34
N THR A 106 -7.94 -3.57 10.43
CA THR A 106 -7.80 -2.17 10.00
C THR A 106 -7.50 -2.11 8.51
N VAL A 107 -8.04 -1.10 7.83
CA VAL A 107 -7.62 -0.66 6.50
C VAL A 107 -7.08 0.75 6.59
N ARG A 108 -6.02 1.04 5.83
CA ARG A 108 -5.49 2.40 5.64
C ARG A 108 -5.75 2.87 4.22
N ILE A 109 -6.22 4.12 4.09
CA ILE A 109 -6.48 4.79 2.82
C ILE A 109 -5.70 6.10 2.78
N TYR A 110 -4.99 6.31 1.67
CA TYR A 110 -4.02 7.38 1.43
C TYR A 110 -4.62 8.77 1.22
N THR A 111 -5.53 8.86 0.25
CA THR A 111 -6.19 10.10 -0.17
C THR A 111 -7.67 10.02 0.16
N LEU A 112 -8.43 11.08 -0.12
CA LEU A 112 -9.89 10.97 -0.13
C LEU A 112 -10.31 9.97 -1.24
N PRO A 113 -10.92 8.81 -0.91
CA PRO A 113 -11.43 7.86 -1.90
C PRO A 113 -12.81 8.32 -2.41
N PRO A 114 -13.35 7.75 -3.51
CA PRO A 114 -14.70 8.05 -3.95
C PRO A 114 -15.77 7.64 -2.91
N PRO A 115 -16.97 8.25 -2.92
CA PRO A 115 -18.05 7.94 -1.97
C PRO A 115 -18.39 6.45 -1.86
N GLU A 116 -18.18 5.70 -2.94
CA GLU A 116 -18.40 4.27 -3.08
C GLU A 116 -17.60 3.45 -2.07
N PHE A 117 -16.37 3.86 -1.74
CA PHE A 117 -15.56 3.21 -0.73
C PHE A 117 -16.21 3.29 0.66
N TYR A 118 -16.62 4.49 1.09
CA TYR A 118 -17.24 4.68 2.41
C TYR A 118 -18.59 3.98 2.52
N LYS A 119 -19.38 3.96 1.43
CA LYS A 119 -20.60 3.14 1.36
C LYS A 119 -20.29 1.65 1.56
N ALA A 120 -19.26 1.14 0.90
CA ALA A 120 -18.84 -0.24 1.04
C ALA A 120 -18.34 -0.57 2.46
N LEU A 121 -17.52 0.30 3.06
CA LEU A 121 -17.05 0.12 4.44
C LEU A 121 -18.20 0.11 5.44
N TYR A 122 -19.16 1.04 5.29
CA TYR A 122 -20.37 1.08 6.11
C TYR A 122 -21.17 -0.22 5.98
N VAL A 123 -21.44 -0.68 4.76
CA VAL A 123 -22.19 -1.92 4.51
C VAL A 123 -21.43 -3.12 5.09
N HIS A 124 -20.13 -3.25 4.81
CA HIS A 124 -19.31 -4.34 5.30
C HIS A 124 -19.34 -4.44 6.83
N ASN A 125 -19.10 -3.33 7.53
CA ASN A 125 -19.02 -3.32 8.99
C ASN A 125 -20.38 -3.48 9.67
N THR A 126 -21.47 -3.02 9.06
CA THR A 126 -22.83 -3.22 9.59
C THR A 126 -23.32 -4.65 9.42
N GLU A 127 -22.96 -5.30 8.31
CA GLU A 127 -23.31 -6.70 8.05
C GLU A 127 -22.38 -7.69 8.77
N ASN A 128 -21.15 -7.28 9.12
CA ASN A 128 -20.13 -8.14 9.73
C ASN A 128 -19.55 -7.53 11.02
N PRO A 129 -20.35 -7.26 12.06
CA PRO A 129 -19.89 -6.55 13.26
C PRO A 129 -18.74 -7.24 14.00
N ASP A 130 -18.67 -8.57 13.96
CA ASP A 130 -17.60 -9.37 14.60
C ASP A 130 -16.28 -9.33 13.83
N LYS A 131 -16.31 -8.89 12.57
CA LYS A 131 -15.15 -8.73 11.68
C LYS A 131 -15.01 -7.30 11.16
N ALA A 132 -15.54 -6.32 11.89
CA ALA A 132 -15.52 -4.93 11.45
C ALA A 132 -14.08 -4.43 11.25
N LEU A 133 -13.85 -3.77 10.12
CA LEU A 133 -12.60 -3.13 9.76
C LEU A 133 -12.58 -1.69 10.24
N TYR A 134 -11.54 -1.33 10.98
CA TYR A 134 -11.28 0.04 11.38
C TYR A 134 -10.58 0.82 10.26
N LEU A 135 -10.79 2.13 10.18
CA LEU A 135 -10.22 3.00 9.18
C LEU A 135 -9.09 3.84 9.78
N LEU A 136 -7.91 3.79 9.18
CA LEU A 136 -6.92 4.86 9.27
C LEU A 136 -7.07 5.71 8.02
N GLN A 137 -7.59 6.93 8.19
CA GLN A 137 -7.79 7.85 7.07
C GLN A 137 -6.61 8.80 7.01
N GLU A 138 -5.84 8.69 5.94
CA GLU A 138 -4.80 9.65 5.63
C GLU A 138 -5.32 10.81 4.81
N ILE A 139 -4.64 11.94 4.98
CA ILE A 139 -4.83 13.17 4.23
C ILE A 139 -3.48 13.49 3.59
N TRP A 140 -3.26 12.89 2.42
CA TRP A 140 -2.02 12.98 1.66
C TRP A 140 -1.85 14.38 1.04
N PRO A 141 -0.75 15.10 1.32
CA PRO A 141 -0.45 16.41 0.77
C PRO A 141 0.11 16.31 -0.66
N GLU A 142 -0.19 17.28 -1.53
CA GLU A 142 0.31 17.25 -2.91
C GLU A 142 1.84 17.20 -2.97
N GLU A 143 2.35 16.43 -3.93
CA GLU A 143 3.78 16.39 -4.25
C GLU A 143 4.24 17.71 -4.87
N HIS A 144 5.53 18.02 -4.70
CA HIS A 144 6.19 19.18 -5.30
C HIS A 144 5.49 20.51 -4.96
N PRO A 145 5.40 20.88 -3.66
CA PRO A 145 4.92 22.20 -3.27
C PRO A 145 5.70 23.29 -4.04
N PRO A 146 5.06 24.40 -4.45
CA PRO A 146 5.74 25.46 -5.18
C PRO A 146 7.02 25.91 -4.46
N ASN A 147 8.15 25.84 -5.15
CA ASN A 147 9.49 26.14 -4.61
C ASN A 147 9.96 25.25 -3.43
N GLY A 148 9.35 24.08 -3.26
CA GLY A 148 9.63 23.17 -2.15
C GLY A 148 9.11 23.68 -0.81
N ASP A 149 8.09 24.55 -0.79
CA ASP A 149 7.66 25.26 0.42
C ASP A 149 6.24 24.87 0.86
N TYR A 150 6.15 24.04 1.91
CA TYR A 150 4.88 23.61 2.49
C TYR A 150 4.09 24.74 3.18
N LEU A 151 4.76 25.82 3.59
CA LEU A 151 4.14 26.99 4.22
C LEU A 151 3.75 28.08 3.22
N ALA A 152 4.01 27.89 1.93
CA ALA A 152 3.51 28.77 0.88
C ALA A 152 1.98 28.89 0.99
N LEU A 153 1.47 30.12 0.97
CA LEU A 153 0.09 30.44 1.32
C LEU A 153 -0.92 29.60 0.52
N GLU A 154 -0.79 29.56 -0.80
CA GLU A 154 -1.72 28.85 -1.68
C GLU A 154 -1.67 27.34 -1.50
N TYR A 155 -0.48 26.79 -1.26
CA TYR A 155 -0.31 25.36 -1.00
C TYR A 155 -0.95 24.97 0.33
N ARG A 156 -0.62 25.72 1.39
CA ARG A 156 -1.16 25.53 2.73
C ARG A 156 -2.68 25.64 2.74
N GLU A 157 -3.27 26.67 2.14
CA GLU A 157 -4.73 26.82 2.05
C GLU A 157 -5.40 25.67 1.28
N SER A 158 -4.77 25.21 0.19
CA SER A 158 -5.24 24.04 -0.57
C SER A 158 -5.22 22.76 0.29
N PHE A 159 -4.17 22.55 1.07
CA PHE A 159 -4.07 21.38 1.93
C PHE A 159 -5.05 21.40 3.10
N LEU A 160 -5.24 22.56 3.77
CA LEU A 160 -6.27 22.73 4.79
C LEU A 160 -7.68 22.49 4.21
N LYS A 161 -7.89 22.80 2.92
CA LYS A 161 -9.14 22.47 2.24
C LYS A 161 -9.30 20.98 1.95
N GLU A 162 -8.21 20.24 1.70
CA GLU A 162 -8.28 18.78 1.61
C GLU A 162 -8.63 18.15 2.95
N ILE A 163 -8.07 18.67 4.06
CA ILE A 163 -8.42 18.24 5.42
C ILE A 163 -9.92 18.41 5.66
N ASP A 164 -10.47 19.58 5.32
CA ASP A 164 -11.90 19.88 5.41
C ASP A 164 -12.77 18.84 4.67
N TYR A 165 -12.40 18.49 3.43
CA TYR A 165 -13.12 17.48 2.65
C TYR A 165 -13.00 16.08 3.25
N GLY A 166 -11.81 15.68 3.68
CA GLY A 166 -11.56 14.36 4.28
C GLY A 166 -12.41 14.13 5.51
N ILE A 167 -12.50 15.13 6.40
CA ILE A 167 -13.28 15.02 7.63
C ILE A 167 -14.76 14.93 7.32
N ASP A 168 -15.32 15.87 6.55
CA ASP A 168 -16.74 15.85 6.22
C ASP A 168 -17.14 14.56 5.45
N ALA A 169 -16.22 13.97 4.67
CA ALA A 169 -16.46 12.73 3.94
C ALA A 169 -16.60 11.50 4.87
N VAL A 170 -15.68 11.34 5.83
CA VAL A 170 -15.73 10.25 6.83
C VAL A 170 -17.00 10.31 7.68
N TYR A 171 -17.47 11.52 7.99
CA TYR A 171 -18.74 11.73 8.71
C TYR A 171 -19.99 11.65 7.82
N GLY A 172 -19.85 11.37 6.52
CA GLY A 172 -20.96 11.25 5.58
C GLY A 172 -21.73 12.56 5.36
N ARG A 173 -21.03 13.69 5.38
CA ARG A 173 -21.61 15.05 5.21
C ARG A 173 -20.93 15.91 4.15
N ALA A 174 -19.97 15.37 3.39
CA ALA A 174 -19.31 16.13 2.34
C ALA A 174 -20.11 16.18 1.03
N ASN A 175 -20.03 17.32 0.37
CA ASN A 175 -20.36 17.50 -1.04
C ASN A 175 -19.14 18.12 -1.73
N VAL A 176 -18.29 17.26 -2.29
CA VAL A 176 -17.02 17.67 -2.89
C VAL A 176 -17.25 17.94 -4.38
N PRO A 177 -16.97 19.16 -4.89
CA PRO A 177 -17.13 19.47 -6.31
C PRO A 177 -16.17 18.65 -7.16
N GLU A 178 -16.54 18.43 -8.42
CA GLU A 178 -15.69 17.74 -9.39
C GLU A 178 -14.32 18.43 -9.50
N ARG A 179 -13.27 17.62 -9.48
CA ARG A 179 -11.87 18.06 -9.47
C ARG A 179 -11.00 17.06 -10.20
N ARG A 180 -10.01 17.58 -10.92
CA ARG A 180 -9.14 16.77 -11.77
C ARG A 180 -8.27 15.85 -10.91
N PHE A 181 -8.15 14.58 -11.32
CA PHE A 181 -7.27 13.58 -10.71
C PHE A 181 -7.50 13.32 -9.22
N ARG A 182 -8.71 13.59 -8.72
CA ARG A 182 -9.06 13.44 -7.31
C ARG A 182 -10.49 12.97 -7.18
N ALA A 183 -10.78 12.25 -6.09
CA ALA A 183 -12.14 11.83 -5.79
C ALA A 183 -13.04 13.04 -5.49
N TRP A 184 -14.31 12.93 -5.87
CA TRP A 184 -15.34 13.94 -5.66
C TRP A 184 -16.71 13.28 -5.54
N GLY A 185 -17.73 14.06 -5.20
CA GLY A 185 -19.10 13.58 -5.13
C GLY A 185 -19.76 13.82 -3.77
N ILE A 186 -20.90 13.15 -3.56
CA ILE A 186 -21.74 13.33 -2.38
C ILE A 186 -21.51 12.16 -1.43
N TYR A 187 -20.94 12.47 -0.27
CA TYR A 187 -20.62 11.52 0.79
C TYR A 187 -21.78 11.48 1.79
N THR A 188 -22.35 10.31 1.98
CA THR A 188 -23.57 10.12 2.82
C THR A 188 -23.45 8.98 3.82
N ALA A 189 -22.38 8.19 3.74
CA ALA A 189 -22.11 7.09 4.66
C ALA A 189 -21.22 7.60 5.81
N ASP A 190 -21.77 7.62 7.02
CA ASP A 190 -21.03 7.95 8.23
C ASP A 190 -20.25 6.72 8.71
N VAL A 191 -18.93 6.73 8.46
CA VAL A 191 -18.01 5.67 8.88
C VAL A 191 -17.17 6.07 10.10
N SER A 192 -17.42 7.25 10.68
CA SER A 192 -16.74 7.71 11.90
C SER A 192 -16.82 6.74 13.09
N PRO A 193 -17.83 5.86 13.25
CA PRO A 193 -17.80 4.84 14.32
C PRO A 193 -16.65 3.83 14.20
N TRP A 194 -16.05 3.68 13.03
CA TRP A 194 -14.93 2.78 12.75
C TRP A 194 -13.63 3.53 12.46
N LEU A 195 -13.59 4.86 12.60
CA LEU A 195 -12.36 5.61 12.49
C LEU A 195 -11.43 5.28 13.68
N LEU A 196 -10.19 4.90 13.38
CA LEU A 196 -9.15 4.62 14.36
C LEU A 196 -8.27 5.83 14.61
N GLY A 197 -8.00 6.61 13.56
CA GLY A 197 -7.20 7.83 13.63
C GLY A 197 -7.03 8.48 12.27
N TRP A 198 -6.60 9.74 12.32
CA TRP A 198 -6.25 10.55 11.16
C TRP A 198 -4.75 10.56 10.95
N LEU A 199 -4.32 10.43 9.70
CA LEU A 199 -2.90 10.52 9.33
C LEU A 199 -2.70 11.75 8.44
N VAL A 200 -1.66 12.53 8.70
CA VAL A 200 -1.33 13.75 7.96
C VAL A 200 0.11 13.66 7.48
N GLY A 201 0.32 13.92 6.19
CA GLY A 201 1.65 13.84 5.58
C GLY A 201 1.74 12.68 4.59
N ARG A 202 2.97 12.36 4.22
CA ARG A 202 3.38 11.28 3.33
C ARG A 202 4.87 10.98 3.60
N GLU A 203 5.49 10.19 2.74
CA GLU A 203 6.95 10.15 2.59
C GLU A 203 7.46 11.49 2.06
N LEU A 204 7.56 12.51 2.93
CA LEU A 204 8.04 13.84 2.54
C LEU A 204 9.48 13.72 2.03
N GLU A 205 9.82 14.44 0.97
CA GLU A 205 11.18 14.40 0.44
C GLU A 205 12.09 15.32 1.26
N SER A 206 13.29 14.85 1.58
CA SER A 206 14.28 15.66 2.32
C SER A 206 14.58 17.00 1.65
N GLU A 207 14.41 17.09 0.33
CA GLU A 207 14.57 18.32 -0.43
C GLU A 207 13.50 19.38 -0.13
N GLU A 208 12.24 18.94 -0.03
CA GLU A 208 11.10 19.80 0.30
C GLU A 208 11.15 20.23 1.77
N VAL A 209 11.59 19.33 2.67
CA VAL A 209 11.85 19.64 4.09
C VAL A 209 12.89 20.76 4.21
N LEU A 210 14.06 20.58 3.60
CA LEU A 210 15.15 21.57 3.66
C LEU A 210 14.76 22.90 3.02
N ALA A 211 14.01 22.87 1.91
CA ALA A 211 13.54 24.07 1.23
C ALA A 211 12.50 24.85 2.07
N THR A 212 11.53 24.15 2.67
CA THR A 212 10.54 24.75 3.59
C THR A 212 11.24 25.39 4.78
N ASP A 213 12.17 24.67 5.41
CA ASP A 213 12.88 25.11 6.61
C ASP A 213 13.77 26.34 6.34
N ALA A 214 14.45 26.36 5.19
CA ALA A 214 15.30 27.47 4.81
C ALA A 214 14.52 28.77 4.56
N ARG A 215 13.29 28.67 4.03
CA ARG A 215 12.45 29.80 3.64
C ARG A 215 11.68 30.41 4.80
N ASN A 216 11.29 29.59 5.78
CA ASN A 216 10.34 29.97 6.82
C ASN A 216 10.98 30.05 8.21
N LYS A 217 12.22 30.56 8.28
CA LYS A 217 12.96 30.68 9.55
C LYS A 217 12.17 31.46 10.59
N GLY A 218 12.03 30.88 11.78
CA GLY A 218 11.27 31.48 12.87
C GLY A 218 9.75 31.30 12.76
N ALA A 219 9.27 30.46 11.83
CA ALA A 219 7.90 30.00 11.85
C ALA A 219 7.57 29.36 13.20
N THR A 220 6.38 29.65 13.71
CA THR A 220 5.87 29.11 14.97
C THR A 220 4.38 28.85 14.82
N TYR A 221 3.87 27.87 15.55
CA TYR A 221 2.44 27.59 15.58
C TYR A 221 2.00 27.11 16.95
N LYS A 222 0.95 27.75 17.48
CA LYS A 222 0.31 27.39 18.75
C LYS A 222 -1.18 27.16 18.48
N GLY A 223 -1.55 25.89 18.32
CA GLY A 223 -2.92 25.46 18.05
C GLY A 223 -3.73 25.20 19.31
N LYS A 224 -4.98 24.75 19.12
CA LYS A 224 -5.92 24.48 20.22
C LYS A 224 -5.76 23.09 20.83
N PHE A 225 -5.28 22.13 20.05
CA PHE A 225 -5.09 20.71 20.34
C PHE A 225 -3.63 20.31 20.16
N VAL A 226 -2.99 20.74 19.07
CA VAL A 226 -1.60 20.46 18.73
C VAL A 226 -0.83 21.77 18.51
N SER A 227 0.42 21.81 18.93
CA SER A 227 1.30 22.95 18.77
C SER A 227 2.70 22.51 18.38
N ALA A 228 3.42 23.36 17.68
CA ALA A 228 4.85 23.21 17.50
C ALA A 228 5.58 23.60 18.81
N ALA A 229 6.50 22.76 19.25
CA ALA A 229 7.36 23.03 20.38
C ALA A 229 8.34 24.18 20.05
N ASP A 230 8.96 24.72 21.09
CA ASP A 230 10.00 25.73 20.90
C ASP A 230 11.23 25.06 20.30
N GLY A 231 11.64 25.51 19.11
CA GLY A 231 12.75 24.91 18.34
C GLY A 231 12.31 23.94 17.24
N ALA A 232 11.00 23.68 17.08
CA ALA A 232 10.49 22.91 15.95
C ALA A 232 10.87 23.55 14.60
N SER A 233 11.15 22.72 13.61
CA SER A 233 11.46 23.18 12.24
C SER A 233 10.21 23.78 11.57
N PRO A 234 10.36 24.63 10.54
CA PRO A 234 9.20 25.12 9.80
C PRO A 234 8.35 24.03 9.13
N THR A 235 8.95 22.92 8.70
CA THR A 235 8.21 21.74 8.24
C THR A 235 7.39 21.11 9.36
N GLU A 236 7.96 20.97 10.55
CA GLU A 236 7.24 20.52 11.74
C GLU A 236 6.11 21.51 12.13
N VAL A 237 6.31 22.81 11.94
CA VAL A 237 5.27 23.83 12.15
C VAL A 237 4.08 23.59 11.21
N TRP A 238 4.32 23.30 9.94
CA TRP A 238 3.26 22.97 8.98
C TRP A 238 2.52 21.67 9.35
N LEU A 239 3.23 20.64 9.81
CA LEU A 239 2.64 19.40 10.31
C LEU A 239 1.79 19.64 11.56
N ALA A 240 2.31 20.38 12.55
CA ALA A 240 1.60 20.70 13.78
C ALA A 240 0.30 21.46 13.52
N GLU A 241 0.32 22.41 12.58
CA GLU A 241 -0.87 23.11 12.13
C GLU A 241 -1.89 22.18 11.48
N SER A 242 -1.43 21.32 10.59
CA SER A 242 -2.29 20.41 9.85
C SER A 242 -2.98 19.41 10.80
N LEU A 243 -2.26 18.90 11.80
CA LEU A 243 -2.81 18.05 12.86
C LEU A 243 -3.82 18.80 13.75
N ASP A 244 -3.53 20.07 14.08
CA ASP A 244 -4.44 20.90 14.87
C ASP A 244 -5.73 21.17 14.11
N GLU A 245 -5.66 21.47 12.82
CA GLU A 245 -6.83 21.72 11.98
C GLU A 245 -7.73 20.48 11.89
N VAL A 246 -7.13 19.29 11.77
CA VAL A 246 -7.88 18.03 11.80
C VAL A 246 -8.67 17.89 13.11
N ALA A 247 -7.97 17.99 14.24
CA ALA A 247 -8.58 17.87 15.55
C ALA A 247 -9.62 18.97 15.81
N TYR A 248 -9.35 20.19 15.34
CA TYR A 248 -10.22 21.34 15.50
C TYR A 248 -11.52 21.18 14.72
N ILE A 249 -11.45 20.86 13.43
CA ILE A 249 -12.63 20.66 12.60
C ILE A 249 -13.50 19.55 13.16
N GLU A 250 -12.89 18.41 13.52
CA GLU A 250 -13.62 17.27 14.06
C GLU A 250 -14.34 17.62 15.36
N ALA A 251 -13.64 18.26 16.30
CA ALA A 251 -14.19 18.67 17.58
C ALA A 251 -15.34 19.66 17.43
N GLU A 252 -15.16 20.73 16.66
CA GLU A 252 -16.15 21.82 16.58
C GLU A 252 -17.41 21.43 15.79
N ARG A 253 -17.28 20.63 14.73
CA ARG A 253 -18.43 20.26 13.88
C ARG A 253 -19.14 18.99 14.34
N TYR A 254 -18.40 18.05 14.91
CA TYR A 254 -18.90 16.71 15.18
C TYR A 254 -18.91 16.36 16.68
N GLY A 255 -18.33 17.21 17.53
CA GLY A 255 -18.29 16.97 18.98
C GLY A 255 -17.54 15.69 19.34
N ALA A 256 -16.61 15.27 18.48
CA ALA A 256 -15.84 14.04 18.59
C ALA A 256 -14.35 14.34 18.47
N LEU A 257 -13.52 13.38 18.88
CA LEU A 257 -12.08 13.49 18.74
C LEU A 257 -11.48 12.09 18.56
N HIS A 258 -10.68 11.93 17.51
CA HIS A 258 -9.86 10.76 17.26
C HIS A 258 -8.37 11.10 17.37
N PRO A 259 -7.51 10.09 17.59
CA PRO A 259 -6.06 10.29 17.51
C PRO A 259 -5.65 10.83 16.14
N VAL A 260 -4.66 11.73 16.15
CA VAL A 260 -4.03 12.22 14.92
C VAL A 260 -2.58 11.72 14.86
N ALA A 261 -1.99 11.70 13.68
CA ALA A 261 -0.61 11.28 13.49
C ALA A 261 0.05 11.97 12.30
N ILE A 262 1.36 12.15 12.39
CA ILE A 262 2.17 12.39 11.19
C ILE A 262 2.46 11.08 10.48
N VAL A 263 2.54 11.13 9.16
CA VAL A 263 3.18 10.10 8.34
C VAL A 263 4.63 10.50 8.11
N SER A 264 5.55 9.55 8.32
CA SER A 264 6.98 9.72 8.03
C SER A 264 7.60 8.37 7.71
N TRP A 265 8.91 8.35 7.49
CA TRP A 265 9.68 7.22 6.98
C TRP A 265 11.16 7.37 7.39
N PRO A 266 11.97 6.29 7.39
CA PRO A 266 13.32 6.30 7.93
C PRO A 266 14.24 7.37 7.35
N THR A 267 14.00 7.84 6.12
CA THR A 267 14.85 8.87 5.50
C THR A 267 14.78 10.24 6.17
N LEU A 268 13.79 10.44 7.05
CA LEU A 268 13.57 11.64 7.86
C LEU A 268 13.56 11.32 9.36
N ASP A 269 14.01 10.14 9.77
CA ASP A 269 14.07 9.80 11.17
C ASP A 269 15.11 10.67 11.92
N PRO A 270 14.98 10.84 13.25
CA PRO A 270 15.88 11.68 14.03
C PRO A 270 17.16 10.94 14.48
N LEU A 271 17.46 9.77 13.93
CA LEU A 271 18.67 9.03 14.24
C LEU A 271 19.82 9.51 13.34
N ASP A 272 21.05 9.30 13.80
CA ASP A 272 22.26 9.61 13.04
C ASP A 272 22.83 8.30 12.49
N HIS A 273 22.81 8.10 11.17
CA HIS A 273 23.27 6.87 10.52
C HIS A 273 24.65 7.07 9.90
N ASP A 274 25.68 6.52 10.53
CA ASP A 274 27.07 6.59 10.05
C ASP A 274 27.23 5.96 8.65
N SER A 275 26.43 4.94 8.34
CA SER A 275 26.41 4.28 7.03
C SER A 275 26.00 5.20 5.87
N GLU A 276 25.31 6.31 6.16
CA GLU A 276 24.89 7.32 5.20
C GLU A 276 25.84 8.53 5.15
N TRP A 277 27.06 8.40 5.68
CA TRP A 277 28.06 9.47 5.64
C TRP A 277 29.02 9.36 4.45
N ASP A 278 29.32 10.49 3.80
CA ASP A 278 30.31 10.60 2.73
C ASP A 278 31.52 11.47 3.12
N PRO A 279 32.78 11.03 2.90
CA PRO A 279 33.97 11.80 3.28
C PRO A 279 34.12 13.17 2.63
N VAL A 280 33.54 13.37 1.46
CA VAL A 280 33.68 14.61 0.68
C VAL A 280 32.49 15.53 0.92
N THR A 281 31.29 14.95 1.03
CA THR A 281 30.03 15.71 1.02
C THR A 281 29.26 15.64 2.33
N GLY A 282 29.76 14.89 3.32
CA GLY A 282 29.03 14.58 4.54
C GLY A 282 27.71 13.91 4.19
N LYS A 283 26.62 14.36 4.83
CA LYS A 283 25.26 13.89 4.55
C LYS A 283 24.59 14.59 3.36
N LYS A 284 25.21 15.63 2.77
CA LYS A 284 24.55 16.49 1.77
C LYS A 284 24.02 15.73 0.54
N ASN A 285 24.77 14.72 0.08
CA ASN A 285 24.42 13.91 -1.10
C ASN A 285 23.80 12.56 -0.72
N ARG A 286 23.40 12.40 0.54
CA ARG A 286 22.88 11.16 1.10
C ARG A 286 21.43 11.43 1.49
N TRP A 287 20.57 11.23 0.50
CA TRP A 287 19.16 11.62 0.52
C TRP A 287 18.36 10.95 1.63
N ASN A 288 18.87 9.82 2.13
CA ASN A 288 18.29 8.98 3.16
C ASN A 288 18.59 9.46 4.59
N ASP A 289 19.42 10.49 4.80
CA ASP A 289 19.79 10.92 6.16
C ASP A 289 20.33 12.38 6.16
N ARG A 290 19.63 13.29 5.46
CA ARG A 290 20.07 14.70 5.34
C ARG A 290 19.08 15.72 5.90
N ALA A 291 17.91 15.27 6.32
CA ALA A 291 16.84 16.07 6.90
C ALA A 291 16.12 15.23 7.95
N GLU A 292 15.46 15.89 8.90
CA GLU A 292 14.81 15.24 10.04
C GLU A 292 13.42 15.83 10.22
N VAL A 293 12.45 14.98 10.58
CA VAL A 293 11.14 15.39 11.10
C VAL A 293 10.85 14.58 12.36
N ALA A 294 10.93 15.23 13.51
CA ALA A 294 10.79 14.57 14.81
C ALA A 294 9.45 14.92 15.46
N ILE A 295 8.58 13.92 15.59
CA ILE A 295 7.29 14.07 16.31
C ILE A 295 7.47 14.55 17.77
N ALA A 296 8.66 14.34 18.34
CA ALA A 296 9.02 14.82 19.67
C ALA A 296 8.90 16.34 19.82
N ASN A 297 9.00 17.07 18.69
CA ASN A 297 8.87 18.52 18.60
C ASN A 297 7.40 19.00 18.53
N PHE A 298 6.41 18.13 18.77
CA PHE A 298 5.01 18.53 18.93
C PHE A 298 4.57 18.49 20.38
N GLU A 299 3.74 19.47 20.75
CA GLU A 299 3.08 19.53 22.05
C GLU A 299 1.57 19.35 21.87
N ILE A 300 0.97 18.49 22.69
CA ILE A 300 -0.48 18.34 22.74
C ILE A 300 -1.05 19.10 23.94
N THR A 301 -2.14 19.83 23.73
CA THR A 301 -2.82 20.55 24.82
C THR A 301 -3.70 19.60 25.63
N SER A 302 -4.21 20.06 26.78
CA SER A 302 -5.19 19.31 27.57
C SER A 302 -6.51 19.04 26.83
N ARG A 303 -6.77 19.72 25.70
CA ARG A 303 -7.94 19.44 24.85
C ARG A 303 -7.73 18.20 23.97
N MET A 304 -6.50 17.86 23.61
CA MET A 304 -6.19 16.71 22.74
C MET A 304 -6.21 15.39 23.51
N THR A 305 -7.39 15.06 24.01
CA THR A 305 -7.66 13.93 24.90
C THR A 305 -7.72 12.58 24.17
N ALA A 306 -7.68 12.57 22.84
CA ALA A 306 -7.53 11.37 22.03
C ALA A 306 -6.05 11.01 21.75
N GLY A 307 -5.11 11.94 21.92
CA GLY A 307 -3.68 11.70 21.80
C GLY A 307 -3.13 11.79 20.36
N LEU A 308 -1.81 11.64 20.26
CA LEU A 308 -1.01 11.79 19.04
C LEU A 308 -0.10 10.56 18.91
N PHE A 309 0.17 10.10 17.69
CA PHE A 309 1.08 8.99 17.41
C PHE A 309 1.88 9.24 16.12
N GLY A 310 2.95 8.48 15.89
CA GLY A 310 3.68 8.50 14.61
C GLY A 310 3.31 7.31 13.74
N ALA A 311 3.06 7.53 12.45
CA ALA A 311 2.80 6.51 11.46
C ALA A 311 4.02 6.42 10.51
N TYR A 312 4.72 5.29 10.53
CA TYR A 312 6.01 5.14 9.84
C TYR A 312 5.96 4.10 8.74
N HIS A 313 6.44 4.46 7.56
CA HIS A 313 6.67 3.52 6.47
C HIS A 313 8.05 2.91 6.63
N ILE A 314 8.13 1.66 7.09
CA ILE A 314 9.41 1.01 7.40
C ILE A 314 9.47 -0.28 6.58
N TYR A 315 10.23 -0.24 5.49
CA TYR A 315 10.50 -1.40 4.65
C TYR A 315 11.83 -2.04 5.06
N PRO A 316 12.02 -3.35 4.87
CA PRO A 316 13.25 -4.03 5.26
C PRO A 316 14.44 -3.80 4.31
N ASN A 317 14.18 -3.21 3.14
CA ASN A 317 15.13 -3.15 2.03
C ASN A 317 15.44 -1.72 1.57
N TYR A 318 14.81 -0.71 2.19
CA TYR A 318 15.02 0.71 1.92
C TYR A 318 14.65 1.53 3.17
N PRO A 319 15.40 2.61 3.51
CA PRO A 319 16.62 3.09 2.85
C PRO A 319 17.85 2.23 3.12
N ASP A 320 18.94 2.55 2.43
CA ASP A 320 20.21 1.81 2.44
C ASP A 320 20.79 1.64 3.86
N LEU A 321 20.59 2.60 4.76
CA LEU A 321 20.95 2.48 6.19
C LEU A 321 20.43 1.18 6.84
N ILE A 322 19.24 0.68 6.47
CA ILE A 322 18.70 -0.56 7.05
C ILE A 322 19.61 -1.76 6.68
N ASN A 323 20.17 -1.74 5.48
CA ASN A 323 21.05 -2.77 4.96
C ASN A 323 22.53 -2.54 5.26
N ASN A 324 22.94 -1.31 5.58
CA ASN A 324 24.35 -0.94 5.69
C ASN A 324 24.79 -0.71 7.14
N GLU A 325 23.88 -0.35 8.05
CA GLU A 325 24.23 -0.07 9.43
C GLU A 325 24.66 -1.35 10.15
N LEU A 326 25.94 -1.42 10.54
CA LEU A 326 26.54 -2.66 11.05
C LEU A 326 25.96 -3.05 12.41
N GLY A 327 25.46 -2.08 13.19
CA GLY A 327 24.80 -2.32 14.46
C GLY A 327 23.60 -3.25 14.36
N TYR A 328 22.93 -3.29 13.20
CA TYR A 328 21.71 -4.08 13.00
C TYR A 328 21.98 -5.59 12.88
N ASP A 329 23.21 -6.01 12.60
CA ASP A 329 23.61 -7.44 12.57
C ASP A 329 23.45 -8.13 13.94
N ALA A 330 23.47 -7.35 15.02
CA ALA A 330 23.32 -7.86 16.37
C ALA A 330 21.88 -8.29 16.67
N TYR A 331 20.89 -7.85 15.89
CA TYR A 331 19.50 -8.24 16.06
C TYR A 331 19.27 -9.64 15.49
N LYS A 332 18.81 -10.55 16.36
CA LYS A 332 18.48 -11.93 15.99
C LYS A 332 17.16 -12.34 16.61
N ASP A 333 16.41 -13.12 15.84
CA ASP A 333 15.22 -13.83 16.29
C ASP A 333 15.44 -15.35 16.14
N GLU A 334 14.39 -16.14 16.33
CA GLU A 334 14.42 -17.60 16.18
C GLU A 334 14.79 -18.10 14.78
N HIS A 335 14.71 -17.24 13.76
CA HIS A 335 15.02 -17.53 12.37
C HIS A 335 16.39 -17.00 11.93
N GLY A 336 17.12 -16.34 12.83
CA GLY A 336 18.47 -15.83 12.59
C GLY A 336 18.52 -14.30 12.58
N MET A 337 19.44 -13.75 11.79
CA MET A 337 19.63 -12.30 11.67
C MET A 337 18.41 -11.63 11.06
N LEU A 338 18.02 -10.46 11.58
CA LEU A 338 16.94 -9.63 11.05
C LEU A 338 17.29 -8.15 11.24
N ARG A 339 17.92 -7.53 10.24
CA ARG A 339 18.37 -6.13 10.31
C ARG A 339 17.20 -5.17 10.48
N TYR A 340 16.07 -5.48 9.85
CA TYR A 340 14.79 -4.80 10.06
C TYR A 340 14.44 -4.65 11.55
N GLY A 341 14.58 -5.72 12.34
CA GLY A 341 14.35 -5.67 13.79
C GLY A 341 15.37 -4.82 14.53
N GLY A 342 16.62 -4.75 14.04
CA GLY A 342 17.66 -3.87 14.55
C GLY A 342 17.27 -2.41 14.45
N TYR A 343 16.82 -1.98 13.27
CA TYR A 343 16.29 -0.64 13.04
C TYR A 343 15.10 -0.33 13.95
N LEU A 344 14.10 -1.23 13.99
CA LEU A 344 12.91 -1.07 14.84
C LEU A 344 13.25 -0.86 16.32
N ARG A 345 14.24 -1.61 16.83
CA ARG A 345 14.71 -1.50 18.21
C ARG A 345 15.36 -0.14 18.48
N GLU A 346 16.24 0.30 17.59
CA GLU A 346 16.94 1.57 17.75
C GLU A 346 15.96 2.74 17.68
N PHE A 347 15.08 2.74 16.67
CA PHE A 347 14.05 3.74 16.51
C PHE A 347 13.17 3.87 17.76
N MET A 348 12.62 2.76 18.28
CA MET A 348 11.82 2.80 19.51
C MET A 348 12.63 3.21 20.75
N GLY A 349 13.96 3.04 20.72
CA GLY A 349 14.86 3.50 21.78
C GLY A 349 14.92 5.03 21.90
N THR A 350 14.75 5.76 20.80
CA THR A 350 14.73 7.23 20.77
C THR A 350 13.31 7.81 20.67
N HIS A 351 12.34 7.01 20.20
CA HIS A 351 10.95 7.39 19.99
C HIS A 351 10.07 7.23 21.25
N GLY A 352 10.31 8.02 22.29
CA GLY A 352 9.67 7.82 23.61
C GLY A 352 8.42 8.66 23.93
N LYS A 353 8.15 9.75 23.21
CA LYS A 353 7.10 10.74 23.59
C LYS A 353 5.69 10.30 23.20
N PHE A 354 5.55 9.73 22.01
CA PHE A 354 4.29 9.29 21.43
C PHE A 354 4.44 7.85 20.93
N PRO A 355 3.37 7.04 20.89
CA PRO A 355 3.46 5.68 20.35
C PRO A 355 3.70 5.72 18.83
N ALA A 356 4.27 4.64 18.30
CA ALA A 356 4.55 4.48 16.88
C ALA A 356 3.78 3.30 16.27
N LEU A 357 3.22 3.52 15.09
CA LEU A 357 2.63 2.52 14.21
C LEU A 357 3.57 2.30 13.02
N VAL A 358 3.85 1.05 12.67
CA VAL A 358 4.42 0.74 11.35
C VAL A 358 3.28 0.76 10.35
N ALA A 359 3.09 1.91 9.70
CA ALA A 359 1.96 2.17 8.81
C ALA A 359 2.17 1.63 7.40
N GLU A 360 3.41 1.28 7.04
CA GLU A 360 3.72 0.44 5.89
C GLU A 360 4.91 -0.46 6.19
N PHE A 361 4.78 -1.72 5.78
CA PHE A 361 5.87 -2.67 5.64
C PHE A 361 5.37 -3.81 4.74
N GLY A 362 6.26 -4.48 4.03
CA GLY A 362 5.85 -5.54 3.10
C GLY A 362 7.04 -6.20 2.43
N MET A 363 6.74 -7.21 1.61
CA MET A 363 7.71 -7.86 0.74
C MET A 363 7.12 -7.99 -0.65
N ALA A 364 7.81 -7.44 -1.64
CA ALA A 364 7.51 -7.72 -3.03
C ALA A 364 7.85 -9.17 -3.36
N ASN A 365 6.94 -9.86 -4.04
CA ASN A 365 7.21 -11.12 -4.69
C ASN A 365 7.66 -10.87 -6.15
N GLY A 366 7.70 -11.91 -6.98
CA GLY A 366 7.98 -11.77 -8.41
C GLY A 366 9.44 -12.05 -8.79
N ALA A 367 9.73 -11.96 -10.10
CA ALA A 367 10.93 -12.54 -10.68
C ALA A 367 12.18 -11.66 -10.57
N GLY A 368 12.00 -10.35 -10.44
CA GLY A 368 13.12 -9.39 -10.40
C GLY A 368 13.53 -9.01 -8.99
N ILE A 369 14.77 -8.54 -8.86
CA ILE A 369 15.32 -7.99 -7.63
C ILE A 369 15.77 -6.57 -7.92
N ALA A 370 15.15 -5.59 -7.28
CA ALA A 370 15.55 -4.20 -7.37
C ALA A 370 16.68 -3.85 -6.39
N HIS A 371 16.69 -4.48 -5.23
CA HIS A 371 17.67 -4.24 -4.17
C HIS A 371 17.97 -5.52 -3.39
N PHE A 372 19.25 -5.81 -3.17
CA PHE A 372 19.68 -6.96 -2.37
C PHE A 372 19.76 -6.57 -0.89
N ALA A 373 19.45 -7.52 -0.01
CA ALA A 373 19.50 -7.36 1.44
C ALA A 373 20.33 -8.51 2.07
N PRO A 374 21.24 -8.23 3.02
CA PRO A 374 22.14 -9.25 3.58
C PRO A 374 21.46 -10.43 4.29
N ASP A 375 20.27 -10.21 4.85
CA ASP A 375 19.49 -11.22 5.59
C ASP A 375 18.38 -11.87 4.75
N GLY A 376 18.38 -11.63 3.43
CA GLY A 376 17.47 -12.28 2.47
C GLY A 376 16.11 -11.58 2.29
N LEU A 377 15.90 -10.41 2.92
CA LEU A 377 14.71 -9.57 2.70
C LEU A 377 14.92 -8.67 1.47
N HIS A 378 15.16 -9.28 0.31
CA HIS A 378 15.40 -8.57 -0.95
C HIS A 378 14.17 -7.76 -1.39
N HIS A 379 14.38 -6.70 -2.16
CA HIS A 379 13.29 -6.01 -2.84
C HIS A 379 12.89 -6.79 -4.10
N GLY A 380 12.03 -7.80 -3.91
CA GLY A 380 11.61 -8.75 -4.94
C GLY A 380 12.42 -10.05 -4.96
N GLY A 381 12.17 -10.91 -5.95
CA GLY A 381 12.96 -12.11 -6.23
C GLY A 381 12.66 -13.29 -5.33
N ILE A 382 11.47 -13.33 -4.73
CA ILE A 382 11.02 -14.39 -3.84
C ILE A 382 9.61 -14.87 -4.24
N ASP A 383 9.28 -16.10 -3.86
CA ASP A 383 7.92 -16.63 -4.05
C ASP A 383 6.94 -16.14 -2.99
N GLU A 384 5.64 -16.25 -3.26
CA GLU A 384 4.56 -15.80 -2.36
C GLU A 384 4.64 -16.42 -0.96
N LYS A 385 5.06 -17.70 -0.88
CA LYS A 385 5.18 -18.41 0.39
C LYS A 385 6.29 -17.80 1.25
N THR A 386 7.41 -17.44 0.62
CA THR A 386 8.55 -16.79 1.28
C THR A 386 8.18 -15.37 1.70
N ALA A 387 7.51 -14.61 0.83
CA ALA A 387 7.00 -13.27 1.14
C ALA A 387 6.05 -13.31 2.35
N GLY A 388 5.07 -14.21 2.35
CA GLY A 388 4.13 -14.38 3.47
C GLY A 388 4.82 -14.74 4.79
N PHE A 389 5.83 -15.61 4.75
CA PHE A 389 6.65 -15.93 5.94
C PHE A 389 7.42 -14.70 6.46
N GLN A 390 8.05 -13.94 5.57
CA GLN A 390 8.83 -12.75 5.94
C GLN A 390 7.95 -11.62 6.49
N ILE A 391 6.75 -11.41 5.93
CA ILE A 391 5.76 -10.46 6.46
C ILE A 391 5.35 -10.84 7.89
N LEU A 392 5.10 -12.12 8.17
CA LEU A 392 4.78 -12.58 9.53
C LEU A 392 5.95 -12.36 10.49
N ARG A 393 7.17 -12.70 10.08
CA ARG A 393 8.40 -12.47 10.87
C ARG A 393 8.60 -10.99 11.20
N MET A 394 8.37 -10.09 10.23
CA MET A 394 8.43 -8.64 10.47
C MET A 394 7.33 -8.17 11.42
N MET A 395 6.09 -8.64 11.27
CA MET A 395 4.98 -8.32 12.19
C MET A 395 5.29 -8.77 13.64
N GLU A 396 5.97 -9.89 13.82
CA GLU A 396 6.42 -10.35 15.14
C GLU A 396 7.51 -9.45 15.72
N ALA A 397 8.46 -8.97 14.91
CA ALA A 397 9.46 -8.00 15.33
C ALA A 397 8.81 -6.65 15.72
N ILE A 398 7.89 -6.12 14.90
CA ILE A 398 7.08 -4.92 15.19
C ILE A 398 6.42 -5.03 16.56
N LYS A 399 5.77 -6.16 16.83
CA LYS A 399 5.12 -6.42 18.12
C LYS A 399 6.13 -6.50 19.27
N ARG A 400 7.28 -7.14 19.05
CA ARG A 400 8.32 -7.37 20.06
C ARG A 400 8.99 -6.07 20.50
N GLU A 401 9.27 -5.17 19.57
CA GLU A 401 9.93 -3.88 19.85
C GLU A 401 8.94 -2.81 20.36
N GLY A 402 7.65 -3.12 20.45
CA GLY A 402 6.67 -2.32 21.19
C GLY A 402 5.90 -1.28 20.37
N TYR A 403 5.86 -1.43 19.05
CA TYR A 403 4.97 -0.65 18.19
C TYR A 403 3.50 -1.01 18.45
N MET A 404 2.59 -0.08 18.14
CA MET A 404 1.14 -0.26 18.34
C MET A 404 0.47 -1.16 17.29
N GLY A 405 1.23 -1.59 16.28
CA GLY A 405 0.82 -2.54 15.27
C GLY A 405 1.55 -2.34 13.94
N GLY A 406 1.14 -3.13 12.95
CA GLY A 406 1.66 -3.07 11.60
C GLY A 406 0.53 -3.04 10.57
N VAL A 407 0.75 -2.33 9.48
CA VAL A 407 -0.15 -2.27 8.32
C VAL A 407 0.61 -2.74 7.08
N VAL A 408 0.21 -3.89 6.54
CA VAL A 408 0.92 -4.53 5.42
C VAL A 408 0.68 -3.74 4.14
N PHE A 409 1.76 -3.39 3.44
CA PHE A 409 1.72 -2.91 2.07
C PHE A 409 1.86 -4.12 1.12
N GLU A 410 0.83 -4.50 0.36
CA GLU A 410 -0.52 -3.89 0.29
C GLU A 410 -1.63 -4.91 -0.05
N TRP A 411 -2.88 -4.46 -0.20
CA TRP A 411 -4.00 -5.37 -0.49
C TRP A 411 -3.87 -6.11 -1.82
N MET A 412 -3.52 -5.43 -2.91
CA MET A 412 -3.47 -6.04 -4.25
C MET A 412 -2.30 -5.49 -5.07
N ASP A 413 -1.87 -6.21 -6.10
CA ASP A 413 -0.82 -5.73 -7.00
C ASP A 413 -1.24 -4.44 -7.73
N GLU A 414 -0.37 -3.45 -7.74
CA GLU A 414 -0.57 -2.16 -8.43
C GLU A 414 0.28 -2.04 -9.70
N TRP A 415 -0.33 -2.26 -10.87
CA TRP A 415 0.38 -2.20 -12.16
C TRP A 415 0.89 -0.80 -12.54
N ALA A 416 0.36 0.26 -11.90
CA ALA A 416 0.82 1.63 -12.12
C ALA A 416 2.10 1.99 -11.35
N LYS A 417 2.54 1.10 -10.46
CA LYS A 417 3.81 1.27 -9.74
C LYS A 417 4.99 0.96 -10.66
N LYS A 418 6.17 1.42 -10.22
CA LYS A 418 7.40 1.34 -10.98
C LYS A 418 8.60 1.31 -10.05
N THR A 419 9.63 0.58 -10.45
CA THR A 419 10.95 0.65 -9.82
C THR A 419 11.95 1.37 -10.74
N TRP A 420 12.99 1.98 -10.16
CA TRP A 420 14.09 2.61 -10.91
C TRP A 420 14.82 1.66 -11.87
N THR A 421 14.76 0.35 -11.65
CA THR A 421 15.40 -0.68 -12.49
C THR A 421 14.67 -0.92 -13.81
N THR A 422 13.39 -0.59 -13.88
CA THR A 422 12.47 -0.93 -14.97
C THR A 422 11.81 0.30 -15.59
N GLU A 423 11.73 1.42 -14.86
CA GLU A 423 11.06 2.66 -15.29
C GLU A 423 11.54 3.14 -16.68
N ASN A 424 12.85 3.11 -16.94
CA ASN A 424 13.42 3.54 -18.22
C ASN A 424 13.00 2.66 -19.42
N LEU A 425 12.42 1.48 -19.17
CA LEU A 425 11.93 0.56 -20.21
C LEU A 425 10.44 0.76 -20.50
N MET A 426 9.74 1.59 -19.71
CA MET A 426 8.31 1.87 -19.88
C MET A 426 8.11 2.90 -21.02
N ILE A 427 7.98 2.41 -22.25
CA ILE A 427 7.90 3.24 -23.45
C ILE A 427 6.69 2.84 -24.32
N PRO A 428 5.73 3.76 -24.61
CA PRO A 428 5.65 5.12 -24.09
C PRO A 428 5.19 5.13 -22.62
N TYR A 429 5.78 6.02 -21.83
CA TYR A 429 5.61 6.01 -20.37
C TYR A 429 4.15 6.20 -19.92
N ASP A 430 3.36 6.98 -20.65
CA ASP A 430 1.93 7.23 -20.35
C ASP A 430 1.03 5.99 -20.47
N ARG A 431 1.53 4.89 -21.03
CA ARG A 431 0.78 3.64 -21.19
C ARG A 431 1.21 2.52 -20.26
N HIS A 432 2.23 2.72 -19.42
CA HIS A 432 2.81 1.65 -18.60
C HIS A 432 1.78 0.88 -17.77
N VAL A 433 0.73 1.57 -17.29
CA VAL A 433 -0.36 0.97 -16.51
C VAL A 433 -1.10 -0.17 -17.22
N LEU A 434 -1.04 -0.24 -18.56
CA LEU A 434 -1.72 -1.25 -19.37
C LEU A 434 -1.03 -2.61 -19.35
N TRP A 435 0.19 -2.69 -18.82
CA TRP A 435 0.98 -3.92 -18.78
C TRP A 435 1.49 -4.18 -17.38
N HIS A 436 1.52 -5.45 -17.01
CA HIS A 436 2.10 -5.92 -15.77
C HIS A 436 3.54 -6.32 -16.01
N ASN A 437 4.45 -5.69 -15.28
CA ASN A 437 5.85 -6.06 -15.27
C ASN A 437 6.13 -6.98 -14.09
N VAL A 438 6.10 -8.30 -14.33
CA VAL A 438 6.38 -9.34 -13.33
C VAL A 438 7.82 -9.36 -12.81
N VAL A 439 8.71 -8.57 -13.43
CA VAL A 439 10.11 -8.37 -13.01
C VAL A 439 10.24 -7.10 -12.15
N ASP A 440 9.24 -6.23 -12.13
CA ASP A 440 9.24 -5.00 -11.34
C ASP A 440 8.69 -5.27 -9.93
N PRO A 441 9.50 -5.25 -8.86
CA PRO A 441 9.02 -5.57 -7.53
C PRO A 441 7.88 -4.66 -7.05
N GLU A 442 7.89 -3.38 -7.44
CA GLU A 442 6.88 -2.39 -7.03
C GLU A 442 5.48 -2.72 -7.57
N GLN A 443 5.36 -3.53 -8.63
CA GLN A 443 4.06 -4.00 -9.14
C GLN A 443 3.58 -5.33 -8.52
N ASN A 444 4.34 -5.91 -7.57
CA ASN A 444 4.13 -7.27 -7.07
C ASN A 444 4.16 -7.34 -5.52
N TYR A 445 3.67 -6.28 -4.85
CA TYR A 445 3.53 -6.21 -3.38
C TYR A 445 2.20 -6.75 -2.85
N GLY A 446 1.24 -7.06 -3.73
CA GLY A 446 -0.12 -7.38 -3.34
C GLY A 446 -0.23 -8.68 -2.53
N LEU A 447 -1.02 -8.64 -1.46
CA LEU A 447 -1.55 -9.86 -0.84
C LEU A 447 -2.51 -10.59 -1.78
N LEU A 448 -3.19 -9.85 -2.66
CA LEU A 448 -3.99 -10.34 -3.77
C LEU A 448 -3.25 -10.11 -5.08
N ALA A 449 -2.83 -11.19 -5.74
CA ALA A 449 -2.23 -11.12 -7.06
C ALA A 449 -3.26 -10.66 -8.11
N ASN A 450 -2.88 -9.72 -8.97
CA ASN A 450 -3.70 -9.31 -10.12
C ASN A 450 -3.10 -9.89 -11.41
N GLU A 451 -3.44 -11.14 -11.71
CA GLU A 451 -2.91 -11.87 -12.85
C GLU A 451 -3.75 -11.71 -14.12
N VAL A 452 -3.07 -11.79 -15.26
CA VAL A 452 -3.70 -11.88 -16.58
C VAL A 452 -4.33 -13.25 -16.80
N VAL A 453 -5.52 -13.26 -17.40
CA VAL A 453 -6.12 -14.50 -17.89
C VAL A 453 -5.52 -14.81 -19.27
N THR A 454 -4.72 -15.87 -19.37
CA THR A 454 -4.14 -16.29 -20.65
C THR A 454 -5.24 -16.57 -21.67
N PRO A 455 -5.20 -15.97 -22.88
CA PRO A 455 -6.22 -16.23 -23.90
C PRO A 455 -6.21 -17.70 -24.35
N GLN A 456 -7.41 -18.28 -24.50
CA GLN A 456 -7.56 -19.70 -24.86
C GLN A 456 -7.15 -20.01 -26.32
N ALA A 457 -7.21 -19.01 -27.19
CA ALA A 457 -6.85 -19.14 -28.59
C ALA A 457 -5.57 -18.34 -28.87
N PRO A 458 -4.61 -18.90 -29.64
CA PRO A 458 -3.43 -18.16 -30.03
C PRO A 458 -3.77 -17.06 -31.04
N ASP A 459 -3.08 -15.93 -30.93
CA ASP A 459 -3.19 -14.83 -31.90
C ASP A 459 -2.62 -15.23 -33.26
N VAL A 460 -1.53 -16.00 -33.23
CA VAL A 460 -0.85 -16.50 -34.42
C VAL A 460 -0.54 -17.98 -34.25
N THR A 461 -0.87 -18.78 -35.26
CA THR A 461 -0.40 -20.16 -35.39
C THR A 461 0.35 -20.33 -36.69
N TYR A 462 1.50 -20.98 -36.64
CA TYR A 462 2.32 -21.33 -37.78
C TYR A 462 2.59 -22.84 -37.78
N GLN A 463 2.31 -23.48 -38.91
CA GLN A 463 2.67 -24.87 -39.15
C GLN A 463 4.09 -24.90 -39.70
N GLY A 464 4.99 -25.53 -38.94
CA GLY A 464 6.39 -25.62 -39.28
C GLY A 464 6.70 -26.79 -40.22
N LYS A 465 8.00 -27.03 -40.39
CA LYS A 465 8.55 -28.16 -41.14
C LYS A 465 9.69 -28.75 -40.31
N ASP A 466 9.89 -30.06 -40.45
CA ASP A 466 10.96 -30.82 -39.81
C ASP A 466 10.85 -30.88 -38.28
N LEU A 467 11.75 -30.20 -37.56
CA LEU A 467 11.86 -30.31 -36.10
C LEU A 467 10.76 -29.52 -35.38
N ILE A 468 10.39 -28.35 -35.90
CA ILE A 468 9.29 -27.55 -35.36
C ILE A 468 8.04 -27.94 -36.13
N GLU A 469 7.12 -28.65 -35.48
CA GLU A 469 5.84 -29.03 -36.09
C GLU A 469 4.87 -27.86 -36.11
N SER A 470 4.79 -27.13 -35.01
CA SER A 470 3.99 -25.92 -34.94
C SER A 470 4.53 -24.92 -33.93
N LEU A 471 4.27 -23.65 -34.20
CA LEU A 471 4.52 -22.52 -33.32
C LEU A 471 3.19 -21.81 -33.10
N SER A 472 2.85 -21.48 -31.87
CA SER A 472 1.75 -20.56 -31.59
C SER A 472 2.20 -19.45 -30.65
N LEU A 473 1.76 -18.24 -30.95
CA LEU A 473 2.05 -17.04 -30.17
C LEU A 473 0.74 -16.51 -29.59
N VAL A 474 0.76 -16.16 -28.32
CA VAL A 474 -0.32 -15.40 -27.70
C VAL A 474 0.28 -14.33 -26.79
N ALA A 475 -0.24 -13.11 -26.86
CA ALA A 475 0.20 -12.03 -25.99
C ALA A 475 -0.93 -11.64 -25.02
N ASP A 476 -0.57 -11.30 -23.81
CA ASP A 476 -1.46 -10.73 -22.80
C ASP A 476 -0.80 -9.52 -22.11
N GLY A 477 -1.42 -9.01 -21.05
CA GLY A 477 -0.92 -7.85 -20.33
C GLY A 477 0.43 -8.07 -19.62
N SER A 478 0.86 -9.32 -19.41
CA SER A 478 2.07 -9.65 -18.64
C SER A 478 3.14 -10.34 -19.49
N TYR A 479 2.73 -11.12 -20.50
CA TYR A 479 3.60 -12.05 -21.22
C TYR A 479 3.39 -12.07 -22.73
N LEU A 480 4.48 -12.36 -23.45
CA LEU A 480 4.44 -12.97 -24.77
C LEU A 480 4.67 -14.48 -24.60
N ASN A 481 3.61 -15.26 -24.74
CA ASN A 481 3.66 -16.70 -24.64
C ASN A 481 4.04 -17.31 -26.00
N VAL A 482 5.11 -18.12 -26.01
CA VAL A 482 5.64 -18.78 -27.20
C VAL A 482 5.55 -20.30 -27.02
N ASN A 483 4.55 -20.92 -27.62
CA ASN A 483 4.40 -22.38 -27.58
C ASN A 483 5.02 -22.99 -28.84
N ILE A 484 5.98 -23.88 -28.65
CA ILE A 484 6.68 -24.59 -29.74
C ILE A 484 6.44 -26.08 -29.57
N VAL A 485 5.77 -26.69 -30.56
CA VAL A 485 5.60 -28.15 -30.64
C VAL A 485 6.70 -28.70 -31.54
N LEU A 486 7.46 -29.66 -31.01
CA LEU A 486 8.58 -30.28 -31.69
C LEU A 486 8.26 -31.72 -32.05
N SER A 487 8.77 -32.19 -33.19
CA SER A 487 8.55 -33.57 -33.66
C SER A 487 9.30 -34.63 -32.85
N ARG A 488 10.20 -34.20 -31.97
CA ARG A 488 10.87 -35.04 -30.97
C ARG A 488 11.33 -34.21 -29.78
N GLU A 489 11.64 -34.91 -28.69
CA GLU A 489 12.33 -34.31 -27.55
C GLU A 489 13.74 -33.80 -27.93
N ILE A 490 14.16 -32.73 -27.26
CA ILE A 490 15.48 -32.09 -27.41
C ILE A 490 16.39 -32.52 -26.26
N ASP A 491 17.59 -32.99 -26.59
CA ASP A 491 18.63 -33.22 -25.60
C ASP A 491 19.39 -31.92 -25.33
N PHE A 492 18.91 -31.13 -24.37
CA PHE A 492 19.54 -29.85 -23.99
C PHE A 492 20.97 -29.99 -23.42
N SER A 493 21.49 -31.21 -23.24
CA SER A 493 22.92 -31.39 -22.94
C SER A 493 23.83 -31.33 -24.18
N ARG A 494 23.23 -31.41 -25.38
CA ARG A 494 23.93 -31.46 -26.67
C ARG A 494 23.37 -30.47 -27.70
N GLU A 495 22.12 -30.05 -27.52
CA GLU A 495 21.36 -29.22 -28.45
C GLU A 495 20.92 -27.92 -27.76
N GLU A 496 20.77 -26.85 -28.53
CA GLU A 496 20.22 -25.57 -28.06
C GLU A 496 19.10 -25.12 -28.99
N ILE A 497 18.06 -24.48 -28.42
CA ILE A 497 17.02 -23.79 -29.18
C ILE A 497 17.31 -22.29 -29.08
N LEU A 498 17.50 -21.65 -30.23
CA LEU A 498 17.69 -20.21 -30.33
C LEU A 498 16.40 -19.56 -30.87
N ILE A 499 15.81 -18.66 -30.08
CA ILE A 499 14.61 -17.90 -30.45
C ILE A 499 15.00 -16.44 -30.62
N GLY A 500 14.78 -15.91 -31.81
CA GLY A 500 15.18 -14.56 -32.19
C GLY A 500 13.93 -13.71 -32.34
N LEU A 501 13.79 -12.69 -31.49
CA LEU A 501 12.69 -11.75 -31.55
C LEU A 501 13.25 -10.40 -32.04
N ASP A 502 12.88 -10.03 -33.26
CA ASP A 502 13.19 -8.72 -33.81
C ASP A 502 11.98 -7.81 -33.65
N THR A 503 12.07 -6.89 -32.68
CA THR A 503 11.04 -5.89 -32.41
C THR A 503 11.24 -4.62 -33.23
N LEU A 504 12.34 -4.55 -33.99
CA LEU A 504 12.59 -3.50 -34.97
C LEU A 504 12.11 -3.98 -36.35
N GLY A 505 11.75 -3.05 -37.23
CA GLY A 505 11.39 -3.41 -38.61
C GLY A 505 12.57 -4.09 -39.33
N ARG A 506 12.30 -4.90 -40.36
CA ARG A 506 13.32 -5.67 -41.11
C ARG A 506 14.53 -4.87 -41.60
N ASP A 507 14.35 -3.57 -41.82
CA ASP A 507 15.39 -2.66 -42.32
C ASP A 507 16.26 -2.06 -41.21
N LEU A 508 15.84 -2.19 -39.94
CA LEU A 508 16.51 -1.64 -38.75
C LEU A 508 17.01 -2.73 -37.79
N GLY A 509 16.39 -3.90 -37.83
CA GLY A 509 16.72 -5.02 -36.96
C GLY A 509 17.86 -5.90 -37.47
N GLN A 510 18.33 -6.81 -36.61
CA GLN A 510 19.43 -7.72 -36.90
C GLN A 510 18.90 -9.14 -37.14
N MET A 511 19.08 -9.65 -38.36
CA MET A 511 18.59 -10.96 -38.80
C MET A 511 19.66 -12.06 -38.74
N ARG A 512 20.83 -11.78 -38.15
CA ARG A 512 21.95 -12.72 -38.03
C ARG A 512 22.25 -13.02 -36.58
N TRP A 513 22.37 -14.31 -36.26
CA TRP A 513 22.87 -14.76 -34.98
C TRP A 513 24.30 -14.28 -34.75
N PRO A 514 24.68 -13.86 -33.53
CA PRO A 514 26.05 -13.56 -33.20
C PRO A 514 26.92 -14.80 -33.45
N SER A 515 27.83 -14.74 -34.42
CA SER A 515 28.80 -15.82 -34.59
C SER A 515 29.70 -15.83 -33.36
N ARG A 516 30.07 -17.00 -32.84
CA ARG A 516 31.03 -17.15 -31.72
C ARG A 516 32.45 -16.62 -32.02
N SER A 517 32.67 -15.94 -33.15
CA SER A 517 33.99 -15.65 -33.71
C SER A 517 34.15 -14.23 -34.28
N SER A 518 33.73 -13.20 -33.56
CA SER A 518 34.22 -11.84 -33.86
C SER A 518 34.18 -10.95 -32.63
N GLY A 519 35.38 -10.68 -32.09
CA GLY A 519 35.57 -9.63 -31.11
C GLY A 519 35.20 -8.26 -31.68
N HIS A 520 34.63 -7.43 -30.82
CA HIS A 520 34.37 -6.00 -31.00
C HIS A 520 33.29 -5.67 -32.06
N SER A 521 32.06 -5.52 -31.58
CA SER A 521 31.12 -4.53 -32.11
C SER A 521 30.20 -4.05 -30.98
N ASN A 522 29.83 -2.77 -30.99
CA ASN A 522 28.86 -2.19 -30.08
C ASN A 522 27.51 -2.91 -30.26
N LEU A 523 27.17 -3.77 -29.33
CA LEU A 523 26.00 -4.63 -29.40
C LEU A 523 24.95 -4.13 -28.41
N GLN A 524 23.87 -3.54 -28.92
CA GLN A 524 22.61 -3.42 -28.18
C GLN A 524 21.80 -4.68 -28.48
N TYR A 525 21.81 -5.64 -27.56
CA TYR A 525 20.93 -6.80 -27.59
C TYR A 525 19.75 -6.57 -26.63
N SER A 526 18.59 -7.10 -26.98
CA SER A 526 17.67 -7.70 -26.01
C SER A 526 17.80 -9.22 -26.11
N GLU A 527 18.86 -9.78 -25.52
CA GLU A 527 18.95 -11.25 -25.38
C GLU A 527 17.90 -11.71 -24.36
N LEU A 528 16.80 -12.31 -24.80
CA LEU A 528 15.98 -13.16 -23.93
C LEU A 528 16.60 -14.57 -23.91
N LYS A 529 17.59 -14.79 -23.05
CA LYS A 529 18.05 -16.15 -22.73
C LYS A 529 17.03 -16.81 -21.82
N ILE A 530 16.13 -17.61 -22.39
CA ILE A 530 15.24 -18.47 -21.61
C ILE A 530 16.08 -19.61 -21.02
N PHE A 531 16.47 -19.48 -19.75
CA PHE A 531 17.06 -20.58 -18.99
C PHE A 531 15.96 -21.56 -18.60
N TYR A 532 15.89 -22.71 -19.26
CA TYR A 532 15.02 -23.80 -18.85
C TYR A 532 15.60 -24.49 -17.60
N ARG A 533 14.95 -24.32 -16.45
CA ARG A 533 15.18 -25.19 -15.28
C ARG A 533 14.13 -26.28 -15.33
N LYS A 534 14.53 -27.51 -15.69
CA LYS A 534 13.67 -28.69 -15.58
C LYS A 534 13.14 -28.77 -14.14
N ALA A 535 11.83 -28.62 -13.95
CA ALA A 535 11.16 -28.99 -12.72
C ALA A 535 11.23 -30.53 -12.61
N VAL A 536 12.37 -31.02 -12.12
CA VAL A 536 12.45 -32.40 -11.66
C VAL A 536 11.73 -32.40 -10.32
N GLY A 537 10.50 -32.90 -10.31
CA GLY A 537 9.83 -33.29 -9.07
C GLY A 537 10.72 -34.25 -8.30
N ARG A 538 11.52 -33.71 -7.37
CA ARG A 538 12.20 -34.52 -6.37
C ARG A 538 11.12 -34.96 -5.41
N ASN A 539 10.61 -36.16 -5.64
CA ASN A 539 10.05 -36.95 -4.55
C ASN A 539 11.12 -37.00 -3.45
N PHE A 540 10.87 -36.31 -2.34
CA PHE A 540 11.53 -36.62 -1.08
C PHE A 540 11.09 -38.02 -0.67
N ARG A 541 11.80 -39.04 -1.16
CA ARG A 541 11.85 -40.34 -0.50
C ARG A 541 12.82 -40.17 0.65
N THR A 542 12.27 -39.98 1.84
CA THR A 542 12.94 -40.33 3.08
C THR A 542 13.22 -41.82 3.06
N ASP A 543 14.47 -42.20 3.32
CA ASP A 543 14.85 -43.57 3.62
C ASP A 543 14.03 -44.06 4.83
N GLN A 544 13.06 -44.95 4.59
CA GLN A 544 12.66 -45.99 5.53
C GLN A 544 12.30 -47.28 4.78
N SER A 545 12.73 -48.40 5.35
CA SER A 545 12.79 -49.77 4.83
C SER A 545 11.40 -50.41 4.56
N PRO A 546 11.34 -51.59 3.90
CA PRO A 546 10.17 -52.01 3.11
C PRO A 546 9.08 -52.75 3.91
N GLY A 547 7.82 -52.47 3.59
CA GLY A 547 6.64 -53.22 4.02
C GLY A 547 5.55 -53.19 2.95
N GLN A 548 5.11 -54.37 2.52
CA GLN A 548 4.14 -54.65 1.46
C GLN A 548 2.78 -53.95 1.63
N ARG A 549 2.15 -53.51 0.52
CA ARG A 549 0.88 -54.06 -0.02
C ARG A 549 0.38 -53.28 -1.25
N GLN A 550 -0.18 -54.06 -2.18
CA GLN A 550 -0.86 -53.65 -3.41
C GLN A 550 -2.16 -52.88 -3.15
N GLY A 551 -2.53 -52.01 -4.08
CA GLY A 551 -3.87 -51.45 -4.20
C GLY A 551 -3.94 -50.43 -5.33
N ASP A 552 -4.43 -50.84 -6.50
CA ASP A 552 -4.78 -49.99 -7.63
C ASP A 552 -5.89 -49.01 -7.24
N ASN A 553 -5.73 -47.72 -7.57
CA ASN A 553 -6.86 -46.90 -8.01
C ASN A 553 -6.38 -45.71 -8.84
N GLN A 554 -6.97 -45.57 -10.02
CA GLN A 554 -6.69 -44.57 -11.04
C GLN A 554 -7.10 -43.16 -10.57
N GLY A 555 -6.15 -42.24 -10.52
CA GLY A 555 -6.40 -40.79 -10.42
C GLY A 555 -6.22 -40.13 -11.79
N ARG A 556 -7.28 -39.54 -12.32
CA ARG A 556 -7.19 -38.44 -13.29
C ARG A 556 -6.91 -37.17 -12.48
N ALA A 557 -5.83 -36.48 -12.81
CA ALA A 557 -5.56 -35.11 -12.38
C ALA A 557 -5.15 -34.33 -13.62
N ASP A 558 -6.02 -33.42 -14.03
CA ASP A 558 -5.71 -32.36 -14.99
C ASP A 558 -4.89 -31.30 -14.24
N TYR A 559 -3.77 -30.88 -14.82
CA TYR A 559 -2.85 -29.88 -14.28
C TYR A 559 -2.89 -28.62 -15.15
N THR A 560 -3.24 -27.49 -14.55
CA THR A 560 -2.98 -26.12 -15.01
C THR A 560 -1.83 -25.54 -14.21
#